data_AF-A0A528LKQ0-F1
#
_entry.id   AF-A0A528LKQ0-F1
#
_cell.length_a   1.000
_cell.length_b   1.000
_cell.length_c   1.000
_cell.angle_alpha   90.00
_cell.angle_beta   90.00
_cell.angle_gamma   90.00
#
_symmetry.space_group_name_H-M   'P 1'
#
loop_
_entity.id
_entity.type
_entity.pdbx_description
1 polymer ?
#
loop_
_entity_poly.entity_id
_entity_poly.type
_entity_poly.pdbx_seq_one_letter_code
_entity_poly.pdbx_strand_id
1 'polypeptide(L)'
;MAPVDIRLHSTRPALDARPLEKRIGLIILATDHTTEPDFRRMVASDRIGVYVARIPYANPTTPDNLRRMQPSLTAGAALILPDEPLDAICYSCTSASVVIGDAEIEAAVQAAKPGVPVVTPPMAGVRGLKALGAGTISILTPYTVETSRPMAAYFASHDFEIAGFTCLGFEDDRE
;
A
#
# COMPACT_ATOMS: atom_id res chain seq x y z
N MET A 1 6.22 49.65 14.47
CA MET A 1 7.19 48.65 14.98
C MET A 1 8.41 48.70 14.09
N ALA A 2 9.62 48.70 14.66
CA ALA A 2 10.83 48.58 13.85
C ALA A 2 10.89 47.18 13.20
N PRO A 3 11.33 47.07 11.94
CA PRO A 3 11.45 45.77 11.28
C PRO A 3 12.50 44.90 11.98
N VAL A 4 12.22 43.60 12.07
CA VAL A 4 13.13 42.60 12.63
C VAL A 4 14.27 42.36 11.64
N ASP A 5 15.51 42.45 12.11
CA ASP A 5 16.72 42.15 11.32
C ASP A 5 16.93 40.64 11.23
N ILE A 6 16.82 40.08 10.02
CA ILE A 6 17.01 38.66 9.73
C ILE A 6 18.37 38.48 9.07
N ARG A 7 19.25 37.70 9.69
CA ARG A 7 20.62 37.46 9.23
C ARG A 7 20.87 36.00 8.90
N LEU A 8 21.64 35.75 7.85
CA LEU A 8 22.13 34.42 7.51
C LEU A 8 23.31 34.06 8.43
N HIS A 9 23.23 32.90 9.07
CA HIS A 9 24.33 32.35 9.85
C HIS A 9 25.49 31.93 8.93
N SER A 10 26.74 32.16 9.34
CA SER A 10 27.92 31.96 8.48
C SER A 10 28.31 30.49 8.28
N THR A 11 27.84 29.59 9.14
CA THR A 11 28.06 28.14 9.04
C THR A 11 26.76 27.39 8.96
N ARG A 12 26.71 26.35 8.13
CA ARG A 12 25.59 25.40 8.09
C ARG A 12 25.78 24.33 9.17
N PRO A 13 24.73 23.99 9.94
CA PRO A 13 24.81 22.86 10.86
C PRO A 13 25.00 21.55 10.07
N ALA A 14 25.66 20.58 10.68
CA ALA A 14 25.63 19.22 10.19
C ALA A 14 24.19 18.69 10.32
N LEU A 15 23.68 18.08 9.25
CA LEU A 15 22.37 17.45 9.22
C LEU A 15 22.55 15.94 9.12
N ASP A 16 21.64 15.19 9.73
CA ASP A 16 21.56 13.76 9.50
C ASP A 16 21.25 13.48 8.02
N ALA A 17 21.86 12.43 7.46
CA ALA A 17 21.61 12.04 6.07
C ALA A 17 20.13 11.67 5.84
N ARG A 18 19.48 11.09 6.85
CA ARG A 18 18.05 10.81 6.90
C ARG A 18 17.54 10.96 8.34
N PRO A 19 16.30 11.42 8.56
CA PRO A 19 15.70 11.44 9.89
C PRO A 19 15.50 10.04 10.52
N LEU A 20 15.30 9.02 9.68
CA LEU A 20 15.12 7.62 10.07
C LEU A 20 15.89 6.73 9.10
N GLU A 21 16.39 5.59 9.58
CA GLU A 21 17.22 4.64 8.81
C GLU A 21 16.48 4.12 7.56
N LYS A 22 15.22 3.73 7.75
CA LYS A 22 14.35 3.13 6.74
C LYS A 22 13.16 4.02 6.42
N ARG A 23 12.80 4.09 5.14
CA ARG A 23 11.64 4.85 4.65
C ARG A 23 10.72 3.95 3.85
N ILE A 24 9.51 3.74 4.36
CA ILE A 24 8.47 2.96 3.70
C ILE A 24 7.43 3.93 3.15
N GLY A 25 7.24 3.90 1.83
CA GLY A 25 6.12 4.58 1.20
C GLY A 25 4.85 3.73 1.34
N LEU A 26 3.73 4.39 1.58
CA LEU A 26 2.44 3.74 1.72
C LEU A 26 1.40 4.47 0.86
N ILE A 27 0.81 3.76 -0.10
CA ILE A 27 -0.26 4.28 -0.95
C ILE A 27 -1.56 3.65 -0.49
N ILE A 28 -2.51 4.48 -0.07
CA ILE A 28 -3.81 4.03 0.49
C ILE A 28 -4.99 4.73 -0.21
N LEU A 29 -6.19 4.19 -0.04
CA LEU A 29 -7.40 4.85 -0.55
C LEU A 29 -7.72 6.11 0.28
N ALA A 30 -8.30 7.12 -0.36
CA ALA A 30 -8.72 8.35 0.30
C ALA A 30 -9.68 8.11 1.48
N THR A 31 -10.43 7.03 1.45
CA THR A 31 -11.44 6.55 2.40
C THR A 31 -10.91 5.60 3.47
N ASP A 32 -9.67 5.12 3.36
CA ASP A 32 -9.08 4.11 4.27
C ASP A 32 -8.89 4.65 5.70
N HIS A 33 -9.47 3.99 6.69
CA HIS A 33 -9.35 4.35 8.11
C HIS A 33 -8.47 3.41 8.95
N THR A 34 -7.96 2.32 8.36
CA THR A 34 -7.36 1.18 9.08
C THR A 34 -5.88 1.03 8.82
N THR A 35 -5.43 1.24 7.59
CA THR A 35 -4.05 0.96 7.19
C THR A 35 -3.06 1.86 7.94
N GLU A 36 -3.32 3.16 8.07
CA GLU A 36 -2.38 4.06 8.78
C GLU A 36 -2.23 3.72 10.27
N PRO A 37 -3.32 3.52 11.05
CA PRO A 37 -3.22 3.00 12.42
C PRO A 37 -2.47 1.67 12.53
N ASP A 38 -2.72 0.72 11.62
CA ASP A 38 -2.05 -0.59 11.65
C ASP A 38 -0.56 -0.47 11.33
N PHE A 39 -0.18 0.30 10.31
CA PHE A 39 1.22 0.58 10.01
C PHE A 39 1.91 1.32 11.15
N ARG A 40 1.21 2.25 11.81
CA ARG A 40 1.74 2.95 12.99
C ARG A 40 2.04 2.00 14.14
N ARG A 41 1.19 0.98 14.33
CA ARG A 41 1.28 -0.02 15.40
C ARG A 41 2.27 -1.15 15.08
N MET A 42 2.35 -1.59 13.83
CA MET A 42 3.06 -2.82 13.44
C MET A 42 4.37 -2.59 12.69
N VAL A 43 4.53 -1.45 12.02
CA VAL A 43 5.66 -1.20 11.09
C VAL A 43 6.51 0.01 11.52
N ALA A 44 5.86 1.12 11.83
CA ALA A 44 6.56 2.35 12.22
C ALA A 44 7.33 2.17 13.54
N SER A 45 8.56 2.66 13.57
CA SER A 45 9.46 2.59 14.73
C SER A 45 10.43 3.76 14.74
N ASP A 46 11.32 3.80 15.73
CA ASP A 46 12.47 4.72 15.77
C ASP A 46 13.48 4.49 14.62
N ARG A 47 13.36 3.38 13.89
CA ARG A 47 14.18 3.07 12.71
C ARG A 47 13.44 3.18 11.38
N ILE A 48 12.11 3.09 11.40
CA ILE A 48 11.29 2.98 10.18
C ILE A 48 10.27 4.12 10.13
N GLY A 49 10.45 5.02 9.16
CA GLY A 49 9.49 6.06 8.79
C GLY A 49 8.45 5.54 7.80
N VAL A 50 7.19 5.90 8.01
CA VAL A 50 6.08 5.60 7.10
C VAL A 50 5.58 6.91 6.48
N TYR A 51 5.55 6.97 5.14
CA TYR A 51 5.21 8.18 4.38
C TYR A 51 4.05 7.87 3.45
N VAL A 52 2.92 8.55 3.67
CA VAL A 52 1.64 8.14 3.11
C VAL A 52 1.20 9.07 1.97
N ALA A 53 0.73 8.50 0.88
CA ALA A 53 -0.05 9.19 -0.14
C ALA A 53 -1.44 8.55 -0.26
N ARG A 54 -2.48 9.38 -0.23
CA ARG A 54 -3.86 8.94 -0.42
C ARG A 54 -4.27 9.15 -1.87
N ILE A 55 -4.88 8.13 -2.49
CA ILE A 55 -5.38 8.20 -3.86
C ILE A 55 -6.93 8.19 -3.87
N PRO A 56 -7.57 8.93 -4.77
CA PRO A 56 -9.03 8.93 -4.85
C PRO A 56 -9.55 7.53 -5.22
N TYR A 57 -10.70 7.19 -4.66
CA TYR A 57 -11.44 5.99 -5.01
C TYR A 57 -12.92 6.32 -5.25
N ALA A 58 -13.54 5.57 -6.16
CA ALA A 58 -14.96 5.68 -6.46
C ALA A 58 -15.65 4.34 -6.17
N ASN A 59 -16.55 4.38 -5.19
CA ASN A 59 -17.47 3.27 -4.90
C ASN A 59 -18.55 3.15 -5.98
N PRO A 60 -19.18 1.97 -6.15
CA PRO A 60 -18.97 0.73 -5.39
C PRO A 60 -17.71 -0.04 -5.79
N THR A 61 -17.31 -1.01 -4.96
CA THR A 61 -16.08 -1.80 -5.13
C THR A 61 -16.14 -2.83 -6.26
N THR A 62 -16.31 -2.38 -7.50
CA THR A 62 -16.39 -3.23 -8.70
C THR A 62 -15.03 -3.41 -9.37
N PRO A 63 -14.81 -4.52 -10.10
CA PRO A 63 -13.56 -4.74 -10.81
C PRO A 63 -13.18 -3.61 -11.78
N ASP A 64 -14.16 -3.03 -12.47
CA ASP A 64 -13.93 -1.95 -13.43
C ASP A 64 -13.49 -0.65 -12.74
N ASN A 65 -14.10 -0.31 -11.60
CA ASN A 65 -13.69 0.86 -10.83
C ASN A 65 -12.27 0.70 -10.28
N LEU A 66 -11.89 -0.51 -9.84
CA LEU A 66 -10.54 -0.80 -9.36
C LEU A 66 -9.49 -0.60 -10.46
N ARG A 67 -9.74 -1.05 -11.69
CA ARG A 67 -8.79 -0.85 -12.80
C ARG A 67 -8.61 0.61 -13.19
N ARG A 68 -9.68 1.43 -13.10
CA ARG A 68 -9.60 2.87 -13.40
C ARG A 68 -8.70 3.65 -12.44
N MET A 69 -8.29 3.05 -11.32
CA MET A 69 -7.40 3.68 -10.34
C MET A 69 -5.93 3.70 -10.76
N GLN A 70 -5.52 2.89 -11.74
CA GLN A 70 -4.10 2.71 -12.05
C GLN A 70 -3.35 4.03 -12.34
N PRO A 71 -3.91 5.03 -13.05
CA PRO A 71 -3.25 6.33 -13.20
C PRO A 71 -3.04 7.09 -11.88
N SER A 72 -4.00 6.95 -10.95
CA SER A 72 -3.90 7.56 -9.62
C SER A 72 -2.85 6.89 -8.75
N LEU A 73 -2.55 5.60 -8.96
CA LEU A 73 -1.47 4.90 -8.26
C LEU A 73 -0.10 5.50 -8.59
N THR A 74 0.21 5.71 -9.87
CA THR A 74 1.47 6.36 -10.30
C THR A 74 1.56 7.78 -9.75
N ALA A 75 0.48 8.56 -9.83
CA ALA A 75 0.45 9.91 -9.27
C ALA A 75 0.65 9.91 -7.75
N GLY A 76 0.02 8.97 -7.03
CA GLY A 76 0.18 8.81 -5.58
C GLY A 76 1.61 8.44 -5.20
N ALA A 77 2.24 7.51 -5.92
CA ALA A 77 3.64 7.12 -5.71
C ALA A 77 4.60 8.31 -5.91
N ALA A 78 4.34 9.16 -6.91
CA ALA A 78 5.17 10.34 -7.21
C ALA A 78 5.14 11.39 -6.08
N LEU A 79 4.06 11.46 -5.30
CA LEU A 79 3.93 12.39 -4.18
C LEU A 79 4.74 11.99 -2.95
N ILE A 80 5.14 10.72 -2.83
CA ILE A 80 5.86 10.23 -1.65
C ILE A 80 7.33 10.62 -1.77
N LEU A 81 7.75 11.61 -0.98
CA LEU A 81 9.13 12.11 -0.89
C LEU A 81 9.81 12.27 -2.27
N PRO A 82 9.42 13.26 -3.08
CA PRO A 82 10.03 13.49 -4.39
C PRO A 82 11.56 13.55 -4.30
N ASP A 83 12.24 12.99 -5.30
CA ASP A 83 13.71 12.91 -5.41
C ASP A 83 14.45 12.15 -4.28
N GLU A 84 13.72 11.58 -3.33
CA GLU A 84 14.30 10.80 -2.25
C GLU A 84 14.10 9.28 -2.46
N PRO A 85 15.11 8.46 -2.11
CA PRO A 85 14.99 7.02 -2.14
C PRO A 85 14.09 6.51 -0.99
N LEU A 86 13.33 5.46 -1.32
CA LEU A 86 12.50 4.69 -0.40
C LEU A 86 13.05 3.25 -0.34
N ASP A 87 12.95 2.60 0.81
CA ASP A 87 13.36 1.21 0.99
C ASP A 87 12.31 0.23 0.45
N ALA A 88 11.03 0.62 0.47
CA ALA A 88 9.93 -0.10 -0.18
C ALA A 88 8.70 0.80 -0.33
N ILE A 89 7.78 0.42 -1.21
CA ILE A 89 6.42 0.98 -1.30
C ILE A 89 5.40 -0.14 -1.15
N CYS A 90 4.41 0.07 -0.27
CA CYS A 90 3.23 -0.76 -0.18
C CYS A 90 2.03 -0.03 -0.81
N TYR A 91 1.32 -0.70 -1.73
CA TYR A 91 -0.03 -0.30 -2.09
C TYR A 91 -1.03 -1.12 -1.29
N SER A 92 -1.71 -0.50 -0.32
CA SER A 92 -2.42 -1.24 0.75
C SER A 92 -3.75 -1.85 0.35
N CYS A 93 -4.28 -1.54 -0.83
CA CYS A 93 -5.62 -2.00 -1.20
C CYS A 93 -5.59 -3.46 -1.70
N THR A 94 -6.02 -4.40 -0.85
CA THR A 94 -6.02 -5.84 -1.15
C THR A 94 -6.92 -6.20 -2.33
N SER A 95 -8.16 -5.70 -2.37
CA SER A 95 -9.12 -6.00 -3.44
C SER A 95 -8.66 -5.46 -4.79
N ALA A 96 -8.18 -4.21 -4.83
CA ALA A 96 -7.56 -3.64 -6.03
C ALA A 96 -6.35 -4.46 -6.48
N SER A 97 -5.51 -4.89 -5.53
CA SER A 97 -4.31 -5.66 -5.85
C SER A 97 -4.59 -6.97 -6.56
N VAL A 98 -5.63 -7.67 -6.14
CA VAL A 98 -6.03 -8.91 -6.80
C VAL A 98 -6.66 -8.68 -8.17
N VAL A 99 -7.42 -7.59 -8.34
CA VAL A 99 -8.13 -7.30 -9.60
C VAL A 99 -7.21 -6.71 -10.67
N ILE A 100 -6.32 -5.80 -10.28
CA ILE A 100 -5.33 -5.16 -11.15
C ILE A 100 -4.16 -6.12 -11.40
N GLY A 101 -3.74 -6.85 -10.37
CA GLY A 101 -2.60 -7.76 -10.42
C GLY A 101 -1.30 -7.10 -9.97
N ASP A 102 -0.46 -7.90 -9.30
CA ASP A 102 0.77 -7.42 -8.67
C ASP A 102 1.75 -6.77 -9.66
N ALA A 103 1.89 -7.35 -10.86
CA ALA A 103 2.81 -6.86 -11.88
C ALA A 103 2.39 -5.49 -12.45
N GLU A 104 1.08 -5.26 -12.62
CA GLU A 104 0.55 -3.99 -13.11
C GLU A 104 0.68 -2.87 -12.07
N ILE A 105 0.51 -3.21 -10.79
CA ILE A 105 0.76 -2.29 -9.67
C ILE A 105 2.25 -1.97 -9.56
N GLU A 106 3.11 -2.98 -9.64
CA GLU A 106 4.54 -2.78 -9.64
C GLU A 106 4.94 -1.85 -10.78
N ALA A 107 4.51 -2.11 -12.02
CA ALA A 107 4.80 -1.26 -13.16
C ALA A 107 4.36 0.21 -12.95
N ALA A 108 3.16 0.42 -12.41
CA ALA A 108 2.64 1.75 -12.13
C ALA A 108 3.45 2.50 -11.05
N VAL A 109 3.92 1.80 -10.01
CA VAL A 109 4.78 2.38 -8.97
C VAL A 109 6.19 2.65 -9.54
N GLN A 110 6.75 1.71 -10.29
CA GLN A 110 8.07 1.84 -10.92
C GLN A 110 8.14 3.03 -11.89
N ALA A 111 7.03 3.36 -12.57
CA ALA A 111 6.97 4.54 -13.44
C ALA A 111 7.24 5.86 -12.70
N ALA A 112 6.89 5.95 -11.41
CA ALA A 112 7.14 7.14 -10.57
C ALA A 112 8.38 6.99 -9.68
N LYS A 113 8.71 5.76 -9.26
CA LYS A 113 9.79 5.45 -8.33
C LYS A 113 10.63 4.26 -8.84
N PRO A 114 11.44 4.45 -9.89
CA PRO A 114 12.20 3.36 -10.49
C PRO A 114 13.14 2.66 -9.49
N GLY A 115 13.15 1.34 -9.52
CA GLY A 115 14.00 0.47 -8.69
C GLY A 115 13.49 0.26 -7.25
N VAL A 116 12.38 0.88 -6.84
CA VAL A 116 11.85 0.68 -5.47
C VAL A 116 11.19 -0.69 -5.34
N PRO A 117 11.45 -1.48 -4.28
CA PRO A 117 10.69 -2.70 -4.03
C PRO A 117 9.21 -2.39 -3.81
N VAL A 118 8.33 -3.12 -4.49
CA VAL A 118 6.87 -2.96 -4.37
C VAL A 118 6.26 -4.14 -3.65
N VAL A 119 5.32 -3.85 -2.75
CA VAL A 119 4.57 -4.85 -1.97
C VAL A 119 3.07 -4.58 -2.11
N THR A 120 2.31 -5.65 -2.32
CA THR A 120 0.85 -5.64 -2.20
C THR A 120 0.44 -6.58 -1.04
N PRO A 121 -0.69 -6.33 -0.37
CA PRO A 121 -1.21 -7.22 0.66
C PRO A 121 -1.38 -8.69 0.22
N PRO A 122 -1.96 -9.02 -0.95
CA PRO A 122 -2.08 -10.43 -1.35
C PRO A 122 -0.72 -11.09 -1.58
N MET A 123 0.26 -10.38 -2.18
CA MET A 123 1.62 -10.86 -2.33
C MET A 123 2.29 -11.12 -0.98
N ALA A 124 2.15 -10.17 -0.03
CA ALA A 124 2.66 -10.32 1.32
C ALA A 124 2.01 -11.50 2.06
N GLY A 125 0.70 -11.69 1.87
CA GLY A 125 -0.07 -12.81 2.42
C GLY A 125 0.44 -14.16 1.92
N VAL A 126 0.63 -14.31 0.60
CA VAL A 126 1.22 -15.52 0.00
C VAL A 126 2.60 -15.81 0.59
N ARG A 127 3.49 -14.82 0.62
CA ARG A 127 4.85 -14.99 1.15
C ARG A 127 4.84 -15.37 2.62
N GLY A 128 3.99 -14.73 3.43
CA GLY A 128 3.83 -15.02 4.85
C GLY A 128 3.31 -16.43 5.10
N LEU A 129 2.26 -16.85 4.39
CA LEU A 129 1.69 -18.18 4.51
C LEU A 129 2.67 -19.28 4.08
N LYS A 130 3.42 -19.06 2.98
CA LYS A 130 4.48 -20.00 2.56
C LYS A 130 5.61 -20.09 3.58
N ALA A 131 6.02 -18.97 4.18
CA ALA A 131 7.02 -18.96 5.25
C ALA A 131 6.56 -19.73 6.51
N LEU A 132 5.25 -19.77 6.76
CA LEU A 132 4.64 -20.57 7.82
C LEU A 132 4.44 -22.05 7.46
N GLY A 133 4.72 -22.45 6.20
CA GLY A 133 4.49 -23.81 5.71
C GLY A 133 3.01 -24.17 5.54
N ALA A 134 2.13 -23.19 5.41
CA ALA A 134 0.70 -23.44 5.18
C ALA A 134 0.46 -23.95 3.75
N GLY A 135 -0.32 -25.02 3.61
CA GLY A 135 -0.79 -25.54 2.30
C GLY A 135 -2.29 -25.39 2.10
N THR A 136 -3.06 -25.51 3.18
CA THR A 136 -4.52 -25.37 3.17
C THR A 136 -4.92 -24.18 4.04
N ILE A 137 -5.75 -23.27 3.51
CA ILE A 137 -6.14 -22.02 4.17
C ILE A 137 -7.66 -21.79 4.11
N SER A 138 -8.17 -20.99 5.02
CA SER A 138 -9.52 -20.42 4.94
C SER A 138 -9.44 -18.91 4.81
N ILE A 139 -10.32 -18.32 4.01
CA ILE A 139 -10.31 -16.88 3.71
C ILE A 139 -11.62 -16.25 4.17
N LEU A 140 -11.51 -15.12 4.88
CA LEU A 140 -12.62 -14.24 5.23
C LEU A 140 -12.37 -12.87 4.59
N THR A 141 -13.36 -12.35 3.87
CA THR A 141 -13.31 -11.00 3.28
C THR A 141 -14.52 -10.16 3.66
N PRO A 142 -14.39 -8.82 3.72
CA PRO A 142 -15.55 -7.94 3.90
C PRO A 142 -16.38 -7.81 2.61
N TYR A 143 -15.79 -8.11 1.45
CA TYR A 143 -16.34 -7.77 0.13
C TYR A 143 -17.60 -8.54 -0.27
N THR A 144 -18.20 -8.13 -1.39
CA THR A 144 -19.22 -8.91 -2.12
C THR A 144 -18.65 -10.23 -2.67
N VAL A 145 -19.55 -11.14 -3.07
CA VAL A 145 -19.18 -12.39 -3.75
C VAL A 145 -18.40 -12.10 -5.03
N GLU A 146 -18.81 -11.11 -5.81
CA GLU A 146 -18.17 -10.74 -7.08
C GLU A 146 -16.70 -10.35 -6.87
N THR A 147 -16.45 -9.46 -5.90
CA THR A 147 -15.09 -8.98 -5.55
C THR A 147 -14.26 -10.04 -4.84
N SER A 148 -14.90 -11.01 -4.20
CA SER A 148 -14.22 -12.11 -3.48
C SER A 148 -13.76 -13.25 -4.40
N ARG A 149 -14.42 -13.48 -5.55
CA ARG A 149 -14.03 -14.54 -6.49
C ARG A 149 -12.59 -14.42 -7.00
N PRO A 150 -12.11 -13.24 -7.43
CA PRO A 150 -10.71 -13.04 -7.79
C PRO A 150 -9.75 -13.39 -6.64
N MET A 151 -10.13 -13.14 -5.39
CA MET A 151 -9.28 -13.46 -4.22
C MET A 151 -9.06 -14.95 -4.08
N ALA A 152 -10.13 -15.74 -4.20
CA ALA A 152 -10.03 -17.20 -4.18
C ALA A 152 -9.13 -17.72 -5.32
N ALA A 153 -9.30 -17.19 -6.52
CA ALA A 153 -8.49 -17.54 -7.69
C ALA A 153 -7.01 -17.17 -7.50
N TYR A 154 -6.73 -16.01 -6.89
CA TYR A 154 -5.37 -15.56 -6.60
C TYR A 154 -4.64 -16.50 -5.64
N PHE A 155 -5.25 -16.89 -4.52
CA PHE A 155 -4.58 -17.82 -3.60
C PHE A 155 -4.47 -19.23 -4.20
N ALA A 156 -5.48 -19.71 -4.92
CA ALA A 156 -5.42 -20.99 -5.62
C ALA A 156 -4.29 -21.04 -6.67
N SER A 157 -4.04 -19.95 -7.40
CA SER A 157 -2.94 -19.88 -8.36
C SER A 157 -1.54 -19.85 -7.72
N HIS A 158 -1.47 -19.66 -6.40
CA HIS A 158 -0.24 -19.71 -5.60
C HIS A 158 -0.08 -21.02 -4.82
N ASP A 159 -0.78 -22.08 -5.24
CA ASP A 159 -0.72 -23.44 -4.72
C ASP A 159 -1.36 -23.63 -3.33
N PHE A 160 -2.29 -22.75 -2.94
CA PHE A 160 -3.06 -22.94 -1.71
C PHE A 160 -4.37 -23.70 -1.97
N GLU A 161 -4.65 -24.71 -1.15
CA GLU A 161 -5.96 -25.34 -1.06
C GLU A 161 -6.89 -24.46 -0.20
N ILE A 162 -8.08 -24.13 -0.70
CA ILE A 162 -9.05 -23.32 0.04
C ILE A 162 -10.05 -24.25 0.75
N ALA A 163 -9.88 -24.41 2.07
CA ALA A 163 -10.79 -25.20 2.91
C ALA A 163 -12.15 -24.50 3.13
N GLY A 164 -12.15 -23.17 3.12
CA GLY A 164 -13.36 -22.37 3.26
C GLY A 164 -13.16 -20.94 2.80
N PHE A 165 -14.21 -20.36 2.21
CA PHE A 165 -14.23 -18.96 1.82
C PHE A 165 -15.54 -18.33 2.30
N THR A 166 -15.47 -17.26 3.07
CA THR A 166 -16.63 -16.50 3.53
C THR A 166 -16.45 -15.02 3.20
N CYS A 167 -17.50 -14.37 2.73
CA CYS A 167 -17.52 -12.95 2.43
C CYS A 167 -18.71 -12.26 3.12
N LEU A 168 -18.51 -11.04 3.64
CA LEU A 168 -19.53 -10.33 4.43
C LEU A 168 -20.52 -9.52 3.59
N GLY A 169 -20.18 -9.19 2.34
CA GLY A 169 -21.11 -8.54 1.42
C GLY A 169 -21.14 -7.02 1.46
N PHE A 170 -20.15 -6.35 2.06
CA PHE A 170 -20.07 -4.89 2.05
C PHE A 170 -19.70 -4.36 0.66
N GLU A 171 -20.43 -3.33 0.23
CA GLU A 171 -20.27 -2.67 -1.08
C GLU A 171 -19.47 -1.36 -0.97
N ASP A 172 -19.48 -0.75 0.22
CA ASP A 172 -18.76 0.46 0.58
C ASP A 172 -17.49 0.11 1.36
N ASP A 173 -16.38 0.73 0.99
CA ASP A 173 -15.08 0.46 1.60
C ASP A 173 -14.88 1.09 2.99
N ARG A 174 -15.87 1.85 3.46
CA ARG A 174 -15.88 2.50 4.79
C ARG A 174 -16.59 1.66 5.87
N GLU A 175 -17.29 0.60 5.47
CA GLU A 175 -17.97 -0.37 6.34
C GLU A 175 -17.02 -1.47 6.83
#